data_AF-A0A8T2NW89-F1
#
_entry.id   AF-A0A8T2NW89-F1
#
_cell.length_a   1.000
_cell.length_b   1.000
_cell.length_c   1.000
_cell.angle_alpha   90.00
_cell.angle_beta   90.00
_cell.angle_gamma   90.00
#
_symmetry.space_group_name_H-M   'P 1'
#
loop_
_entity.id
_entity.type
_entity.pdbx_description
1 polymer ?
#
loop_
_entity_poly.entity_id
_entity_poly.type
_entity_poly.pdbx_seq_one_letter_code
_entity_poly.pdbx_strand_id
1 'polypeptide(L)'
;MHGLRLVNGRFWARGPRNTLFRLSVKFFPPDPSQLQEEYTRYLFALQIKRNLVEGKLACTENTAALLASHLVQSEIGDYDELADREYLKANKLLPNQERLQEKIMELHCRHL
;
A
#
# COMPACT_ATOMS: atom_id res chain seq x y z
N MET A 1 -24.71 -17.24 14.86
CA MET A 1 -25.96 -17.44 14.09
C MET A 1 -26.72 -16.12 14.10
N HIS A 2 -26.65 -15.34 13.01
CA HIS A 2 -27.25 -14.00 12.94
C HIS A 2 -28.77 -14.11 12.71
N GLY A 3 -29.57 -13.59 13.64
CA GLY A 3 -31.02 -13.74 13.66
C GLY A 3 -31.71 -12.98 12.53
N LEU A 4 -32.41 -13.73 11.67
CA LEU A 4 -33.35 -13.20 10.68
C LEU A 4 -34.61 -12.71 11.42
N ARG A 5 -35.05 -11.48 11.17
CA ARG A 5 -36.31 -10.95 11.73
C ARG A 5 -37.32 -10.78 10.59
N LEU A 6 -38.47 -11.46 10.73
CA LEU A 6 -39.58 -11.40 9.77
C LEU A 6 -40.40 -10.13 10.01
N VAL A 7 -40.55 -9.28 8.99
CA VAL A 7 -41.47 -8.13 9.03
C VAL A 7 -42.17 -8.03 7.67
N ASN A 8 -43.51 -8.00 7.66
CA ASN A 8 -44.36 -7.95 6.45
C ASN A 8 -44.04 -9.05 5.42
N GLY A 9 -43.86 -10.29 5.87
CA GLY A 9 -43.64 -11.44 4.99
C GLY A 9 -42.29 -11.45 4.27
N ARG A 10 -41.38 -10.51 4.55
CA ARG A 10 -40.01 -10.49 4.01
C ARG A 10 -39.00 -10.69 5.13
N PHE A 11 -38.03 -11.55 4.87
CA PHE A 11 -36.86 -11.71 5.72
C PHE A 11 -35.91 -10.54 5.46
N TRP A 12 -35.70 -9.69 6.48
CA TRP A 12 -34.67 -8.67 6.43
C TRP A 12 -33.43 -9.17 7.17
N ALA A 13 -32.35 -9.43 6.44
CA ALA A 13 -31.04 -9.53 7.05
C ALA A 13 -30.58 -8.10 7.40
N ARG A 14 -30.77 -7.68 8.66
CA ARG A 14 -30.09 -6.47 9.16
C ARG A 14 -28.61 -6.81 9.29
N GLY A 15 -27.86 -6.65 8.20
CA GLY A 15 -26.41 -6.58 8.26
C GLY A 15 -25.98 -5.47 9.24
N PRO A 16 -24.83 -5.60 9.89
CA PRO A 16 -24.35 -4.55 10.80
C PRO A 16 -24.26 -3.23 10.02
N ARG A 17 -24.98 -2.21 10.51
CA ARG A 17 -25.12 -0.89 9.86
C ARG A 17 -23.80 -0.13 9.69
N ASN A 18 -22.70 -0.65 10.25
CA ASN A 18 -21.35 -0.08 10.21
C ASN A 18 -20.34 -1.08 9.61
N THR A 19 -20.63 -1.64 8.44
CA THR A 19 -19.67 -2.50 7.73
C THR A 19 -18.63 -1.63 7.01
N LEU A 20 -17.34 -1.81 7.33
CA LEU A 20 -16.26 -1.13 6.63
C LEU A 20 -15.92 -1.87 5.34
N PHE A 21 -16.08 -1.18 4.21
CA PHE A 21 -15.63 -1.66 2.91
C PHE A 21 -14.30 -1.02 2.56
N ARG A 22 -13.50 -1.77 1.80
CA ARG A 22 -12.14 -1.39 1.48
C ARG A 22 -11.83 -1.87 0.08
N LEU A 23 -11.48 -0.94 -0.78
CA LEU A 23 -11.03 -1.26 -2.12
C LEU A 23 -9.74 -2.09 -2.01
N SER A 24 -9.65 -3.16 -2.79
CA SER A 24 -8.45 -3.99 -2.87
C SER A 24 -8.32 -4.59 -4.26
N VAL A 25 -7.09 -4.73 -4.74
CA VAL A 25 -6.82 -5.41 -6.00
C VAL A 25 -7.07 -6.90 -5.78
N LYS A 26 -7.90 -7.49 -6.65
CA LYS A 26 -8.20 -8.92 -6.61
C LYS A 26 -7.33 -9.72 -7.58
N PHE A 27 -6.96 -9.12 -8.71
CA PHE A 27 -6.17 -9.75 -9.75
C PHE A 27 -5.05 -8.81 -10.18
N PHE A 28 -3.81 -9.29 -10.08
CA PHE A 28 -2.64 -8.58 -10.59
C PHE A 28 -2.38 -9.03 -12.02
N PRO A 29 -2.27 -8.10 -13.00
CA PRO A 29 -1.90 -8.49 -14.35
C PRO A 29 -0.47 -9.06 -14.33
N PRO A 30 -0.16 -10.01 -15.23
CA PRO A 30 1.18 -10.57 -15.32
C PRO A 30 2.21 -9.54 -15.78
N ASP A 31 1.78 -8.49 -16.50
CA ASP A 31 2.60 -7.38 -16.95
C ASP A 31 1.96 -6.04 -16.54
N PRO A 32 2.66 -5.17 -15.78
CA PRO A 32 2.19 -3.84 -15.42
C PRO A 32 1.83 -2.95 -16.61
N SER A 33 2.42 -3.16 -17.79
CA SER A 33 2.15 -2.39 -19.02
C SER A 33 0.70 -2.54 -19.51
N GLN A 34 0.00 -3.59 -19.05
CA GLN A 34 -1.41 -3.82 -19.37
C GLN A 34 -2.34 -2.79 -18.73
N LEU A 35 -1.89 -2.09 -17.68
CA LEU A 35 -2.64 -1.02 -17.05
C LEU A 35 -2.50 0.27 -17.88
N GLN A 36 -3.54 0.60 -18.63
CA GLN A 36 -3.54 1.74 -19.56
C GLN A 36 -3.70 3.08 -18.82
N GLU A 37 -4.65 3.16 -17.87
CA GLU A 37 -4.89 4.41 -17.16
C GLU A 37 -3.87 4.61 -16.04
N GLU A 38 -3.33 5.83 -15.98
CA GLU A 38 -2.42 6.26 -14.93
C GLU A 38 -3.06 6.14 -13.53
N TYR A 39 -4.34 6.48 -13.41
CA TYR A 39 -5.08 6.35 -12.16
C TYR A 39 -5.14 4.89 -11.69
N THR A 40 -5.37 3.94 -12.60
CA THR A 40 -5.38 2.52 -12.28
C THR A 40 -4.00 2.06 -11.81
N ARG A 41 -2.92 2.48 -12.51
CA ARG A 41 -1.54 2.21 -12.07
C ARG A 41 -1.27 2.73 -10.66
N TYR A 42 -1.74 3.93 -10.34
CA TYR A 42 -1.64 4.51 -9.00
C TYR A 42 -2.37 3.67 -7.94
N LEU A 43 -3.60 3.22 -8.21
CA LEU A 43 -4.34 2.34 -7.27
C LEU A 43 -3.59 1.02 -7.01
N PHE A 44 -2.91 0.47 -8.02
CA PHE A 44 -2.07 -0.71 -7.85
C PHE A 44 -0.83 -0.42 -7.01
N ALA A 45 -0.16 0.71 -7.22
CA ALA A 45 0.96 1.14 -6.38
C ALA A 45 0.53 1.31 -4.90
N LEU A 46 -0.66 1.87 -4.65
CA LEU A 46 -1.22 1.97 -3.30
C LEU A 46 -1.51 0.60 -2.67
N GLN A 47 -1.98 -0.37 -3.46
CA GLN A 47 -2.16 -1.74 -2.98
C GLN A 47 -0.82 -2.37 -2.57
N ILE A 48 0.24 -2.17 -3.36
CA ILE A 48 1.60 -2.63 -3.06
C ILE A 48 2.14 -1.97 -1.80
N LYS A 49 2.04 -0.63 -1.69
CA LYS A 49 2.39 0.15 -0.49
C LYS A 49 1.74 -0.46 0.76
N ARG A 50 0.45 -0.74 0.68
CA ARG A 50 -0.27 -1.35 1.79
C ARG A 50 0.18 -2.78 2.10
N ASN A 51 0.46 -3.59 1.10
CA ASN A 51 0.95 -4.95 1.31
C ASN A 51 2.36 -4.98 1.90
N LEU A 52 3.21 -3.99 1.57
CA LEU A 52 4.50 -3.78 2.22
C LEU A 52 4.33 -3.45 3.71
N VAL A 53 3.52 -2.44 4.04
CA VAL A 53 3.25 -2.03 5.43
C VAL A 53 2.66 -3.17 6.26
N GLU A 54 1.71 -3.92 5.68
CA GLU A 54 1.07 -5.06 6.35
C GLU A 54 1.95 -6.33 6.37
N GLY A 55 3.14 -6.33 5.75
CA GLY A 55 4.03 -7.50 5.68
C GLY A 55 3.47 -8.67 4.86
N LYS A 56 2.51 -8.41 3.97
CA LYS A 56 1.85 -9.44 3.14
C LYS A 56 2.57 -9.70 1.83
N LEU A 57 3.44 -8.80 1.40
CA LEU A 57 4.24 -8.98 0.20
C LEU A 57 5.50 -9.80 0.52
N ALA A 58 5.53 -11.06 0.09
CA ALA A 58 6.71 -11.90 0.23
C ALA A 58 7.81 -11.41 -0.70
N CYS A 59 8.85 -10.79 -0.13
CA CYS A 59 10.00 -10.29 -0.87
C CYS A 59 11.24 -10.21 0.02
N THR A 60 12.42 -10.07 -0.59
CA THR A 60 13.66 -9.84 0.16
C THR A 60 13.70 -8.43 0.73
N GLU A 61 14.54 -8.21 1.74
CA GLU A 61 14.71 -6.87 2.33
C GLU A 61 15.24 -5.85 1.32
N ASN A 62 16.06 -6.31 0.36
CA ASN A 62 16.56 -5.48 -0.73
C ASN A 62 15.42 -5.02 -1.64
N THR A 63 14.53 -5.95 -2.01
CA THR A 63 13.34 -5.65 -2.82
C THR A 63 12.38 -4.73 -2.06
N ALA A 64 12.18 -4.97 -0.76
CA ALA A 64 11.33 -4.13 0.07
C ALA A 64 11.87 -2.69 0.16
N ALA A 65 13.18 -2.53 0.38
CA ALA A 65 13.83 -1.23 0.41
C ALA A 65 13.75 -0.50 -0.94
N LEU A 66 13.93 -1.22 -2.05
CA LEU A 66 13.80 -0.66 -3.40
C LEU A 66 12.35 -0.22 -3.70
N LEU A 67 11.35 -1.02 -3.33
CA LEU A 67 9.96 -0.61 -3.49
C LEU A 67 9.64 0.62 -2.61
N ALA A 68 10.18 0.65 -1.39
CA ALA A 68 10.01 1.80 -0.51
C ALA A 68 10.69 3.06 -1.08
N SER A 69 11.87 2.97 -1.71
CA SER A 69 12.52 4.15 -2.32
C SER A 69 11.67 4.72 -3.47
N HIS A 70 11.04 3.86 -4.28
CA HIS A 70 10.12 4.34 -5.33
C HIS A 70 8.87 5.00 -4.76
N LEU A 71 8.35 4.49 -3.64
CA LEU A 71 7.24 5.14 -2.94
C LEU A 71 7.62 6.51 -2.39
N VAL A 72 8.81 6.64 -1.80
CA VAL A 72 9.34 7.95 -1.35
C VAL A 72 9.43 8.92 -2.52
N GLN A 73 10.07 8.53 -3.62
CA GLN A 73 10.16 9.35 -4.83
C GLN A 73 8.79 9.84 -5.32
N SER A 74 7.78 8.97 -5.30
CA SER A 74 6.43 9.33 -5.76
C SER A 74 5.69 10.31 -4.82
N GLU A 75 6.10 10.41 -3.56
CA GLU A 75 5.41 11.18 -2.53
C GLU A 75 6.09 12.52 -2.24
N ILE A 76 7.42 12.56 -2.25
CA ILE A 76 8.20 13.76 -1.92
C ILE A 76 9.08 14.28 -3.06
N GLY A 77 9.15 13.59 -4.19
CA GLY A 77 9.98 13.99 -5.33
C GLY A 77 11.42 13.52 -5.17
N ASP A 78 12.36 14.28 -5.73
CA ASP A 78 13.78 13.94 -5.76
C ASP A 78 14.41 13.91 -4.37
N TYR A 79 15.50 13.13 -4.24
CA TYR A 79 16.21 12.93 -2.98
C TYR A 79 16.69 14.26 -2.35
N ASP A 80 16.32 14.44 -1.08
CA ASP A 80 16.87 15.44 -0.17
C ASP A 80 17.05 14.80 1.21
N GLU A 81 18.26 14.89 1.79
CA GLU A 81 18.60 14.14 3.01
C GLU A 81 17.68 14.49 4.20
N LEU A 82 17.32 15.76 4.35
CA LEU A 82 16.48 16.20 5.46
C LEU A 82 15.01 15.79 5.22
N ALA A 83 14.49 16.04 4.02
CA ALA A 83 13.12 15.69 3.65
C ALA A 83 12.87 14.17 3.74
N ASP A 84 13.81 13.35 3.26
CA ASP A 84 13.75 11.89 3.34
C ASP A 84 13.66 11.41 4.79
N ARG A 85 14.52 11.94 5.66
CA ARG A 85 14.56 11.57 7.08
C ARG A 85 13.28 11.96 7.80
N GLU A 86 12.78 13.17 7.55
CA GLU A 86 11.51 13.62 8.12
C GLU A 86 10.34 12.77 7.63
N TYR A 87 10.30 12.47 6.32
CA TYR A 87 9.26 11.64 5.73
C TYR A 87 9.26 10.21 6.29
N LEU A 88 10.43 9.55 6.33
CA LEU A 88 10.57 8.18 6.84
C LEU A 88 10.38 8.11 8.36
N LYS A 89 10.56 9.20 9.10
CA LYS A 89 10.20 9.26 10.52
C LYS A 89 8.68 9.36 10.72
N ALA A 90 8.00 10.13 9.87
CA ALA A 90 6.56 10.35 9.97
C ALA A 90 5.71 9.21 9.35
N ASN A 91 6.25 8.51 8.34
CA ASN A 91 5.51 7.54 7.54
C ASN A 91 6.15 6.15 7.61
N LYS A 92 5.36 5.16 8.05
CA LYS A 92 5.77 3.75 8.06
C LYS A 92 5.42 3.11 6.72
N LEU A 93 6.44 2.68 5.97
CA LEU A 93 6.36 1.97 4.69
C LEU A 93 6.65 0.47 4.84
N LEU A 94 7.50 0.10 5.82
CA LEU A 94 7.93 -1.29 6.06
C LEU A 94 7.85 -1.64 7.56
N PRO A 95 7.56 -2.92 7.92
CA PRO A 95 7.61 -3.36 9.32
C PRO A 95 8.97 -3.09 9.97
N ASN A 96 10.06 -3.46 9.29
CA ASN A 96 11.45 -3.34 9.77
C ASN A 96 12.14 -2.05 9.27
N GLN A 97 11.40 -0.97 9.06
CA GLN A 97 11.89 0.28 8.44
C GLN A 97 13.16 0.85 9.07
N GLU A 98 13.28 0.87 10.40
CA GLU A 98 14.44 1.47 11.09
C GLU A 98 15.75 0.81 10.67
N ARG A 99 15.75 -0.52 10.48
CA ARG A 99 16.92 -1.27 10.00
C ARG A 99 17.23 -1.01 8.53
N LEU A 100 16.21 -0.67 7.73
CA LEU A 100 16.34 -0.49 6.29
C LEU A 100 16.40 0.98 5.86
N GLN A 101 16.28 1.93 6.78
CA GLN A 101 16.13 3.35 6.48
C GLN A 101 17.29 3.90 5.63
N GLU A 102 18.52 3.68 6.05
CA GLU A 102 19.72 4.12 5.31
C GLU A 102 19.78 3.50 3.92
N LYS A 103 19.33 2.25 3.77
CA LYS A 103 19.25 1.58 2.46
C LYS A 103 18.18 2.17 1.57
N ILE A 104 17.03 2.56 2.13
CA ILE A 104 15.95 3.21 1.38
C ILE A 104 16.46 4.55 0.83
N MET A 105 17.12 5.35 1.68
CA MET A 105 17.71 6.64 1.29
C MET A 105 18.81 6.47 0.24
N GLU A 106 19.70 5.49 0.40
CA GLU A 106 20.75 5.16 -0.58
C GLU A 106 20.15 4.84 -1.96
N LEU A 107 19.04 4.09 -2.00
CA LEU A 107 18.36 3.74 -3.24
C LEU A 107 17.60 4.93 -3.83
N HIS A 108 16.98 5.78 -2.99
CA HIS A 108 16.27 6.97 -3.43
C HIS A 108 17.19 7.96 -4.14
N CYS A 109 18.41 8.17 -3.61
CA CYS A 109 19.44 9.00 -4.22
C CYS A 109 19.84 8.56 -5.65
N ARG A 110 19.59 7.29 -6.02
CA ARG A 110 19.91 6.75 -7.36
C ARG A 110 18.79 6.94 -8.40
N HIS A 111 17.67 7.55 -8.02
CA HIS A 111 16.58 7.86 -8.96
C HIS A 111 16.81 9.16 -9.76
N LEU A 112 17.86 9.92 -9.40
CA LEU A 112 18.33 11.12 -10.10
C LEU A 112 18.90 10.81 -11.49
#